data_AF-A0A9N9MUD5-F1
#
_entry.id   AF-A0A9N9MUD5-F1
#
_cell.length_a   1.000
_cell.length_b   1.000
_cell.length_c   1.000
_cell.angle_alpha   90.00
_cell.angle_beta   90.00
_cell.angle_gamma   90.00
#
_symmetry.space_group_name_H-M   'P 1'
#
loop_
_entity.id
_entity.type
_entity.pdbx_description
1 polymer ?
#
loop_
_entity_poly.entity_id
_entity_poly.type
_entity_poly.pdbx_seq_one_letter_code
_entity_poly.pdbx_strand_id
1 'polypeptide(L)'
;MKPCHKCSKPISAEQAEKAPRCDSCRVIFHLEEKCSGLCASEQRAIVVQKRIMLFFCDDCVLSFKKIPLLTNKFIQLEEQIKSLKEEIEVIKQNNLQPDTSDPARFDSVILEIQERAERANNLMVYGVPESRSGDLQQRVVDDKTALSPVLDDIGLDQNDVVRVLRVGQLSEVENNNMKNFGNQPTKTELFDNTVSHISKFSWKTSEGKNLKLFACQEEN
;
A
#
# COMPACT_ATOMS: atom_id res chain seq x y z
N MET A 1 25.64 48.87 15.39
CA MET A 1 26.92 48.14 15.44
C MET A 1 26.70 46.74 14.89
N LYS A 2 27.61 46.21 14.06
CA LYS A 2 27.48 44.83 13.55
C LYS A 2 28.19 43.88 14.52
N PRO A 3 27.55 42.79 14.98
CA PRO A 3 28.20 41.81 15.84
C PRO A 3 29.19 40.95 15.05
N CYS A 4 30.26 40.50 15.71
CA CYS A 4 31.15 39.49 15.16
C CYS A 4 30.43 38.15 15.04
N HIS A 5 30.60 37.47 13.90
CA HIS A 5 29.94 36.21 13.66
C HIS A 5 30.37 35.08 14.61
N LYS A 6 31.65 35.02 15.00
CA LYS A 6 32.19 33.93 15.84
C LYS A 6 31.84 34.06 17.33
N CYS A 7 31.94 35.27 17.89
CA CYS A 7 31.78 35.49 19.34
C CYS A 7 30.56 36.34 19.71
N SER A 8 29.78 36.80 18.73
CA SER A 8 28.56 37.62 18.88
C SER A 8 28.75 38.97 19.58
N LYS A 9 29.98 39.32 19.99
CA LYS A 9 30.29 40.61 20.60
C LYS A 9 30.26 41.75 19.55
N PRO A 10 29.86 42.97 19.95
CA PRO A 10 29.80 44.11 19.03
C PRO A 10 31.20 44.55 18.60
N ILE A 11 31.37 44.80 17.30
CA ILE A 11 32.61 45.38 16.75
C ILE A 11 32.50 46.90 16.85
N SER A 12 33.53 47.55 17.41
CA SER A 12 33.59 49.02 17.50
C SER A 12 33.61 49.67 16.11
N ALA A 13 33.12 50.91 16.00
CA ALA A 13 33.00 51.59 14.71
C ALA A 13 34.35 51.74 13.98
N GLU A 14 35.42 52.03 14.72
CA GLU A 14 36.78 52.14 14.19
C GLU A 14 37.34 50.80 13.70
N GLN A 15 37.04 49.70 14.41
CA GLN A 15 37.47 48.36 14.01
C GLN A 15 36.65 47.82 12.83
N ALA A 16 35.40 48.25 12.66
CA ALA A 16 34.50 47.72 11.62
C ALA A 16 34.96 48.03 10.18
N GLU A 17 35.76 49.08 9.99
CA GLU A 17 36.37 49.42 8.70
C GLU A 17 37.53 48.49 8.35
N LYS A 18 38.33 48.09 9.35
CA LYS A 18 39.49 47.20 9.20
C LYS A 18 39.17 45.72 9.46
N ALA A 19 37.96 45.42 9.89
CA ALA A 19 37.57 44.06 10.24
C ALA A 19 37.51 43.16 8.99
N PRO A 20 38.11 41.96 9.03
CA PRO A 20 38.02 41.01 7.93
C PRO A 20 36.56 40.61 7.68
N ARG A 21 36.19 40.55 6.40
CA ARG A 21 34.86 40.16 5.94
C ARG A 21 35.00 38.95 5.03
N CYS A 22 34.22 37.90 5.31
CA CYS A 22 34.18 36.72 4.45
C CYS A 22 33.80 37.13 3.02
N ASP A 23 34.58 36.72 2.03
CA ASP A 23 34.35 37.06 0.62
C ASP A 23 33.08 36.42 0.06
N SER A 24 32.65 35.30 0.63
CA SER A 24 31.42 34.60 0.25
C SER A 24 30.19 35.17 0.95
N CYS A 25 30.08 35.02 2.29
CA CYS A 25 28.86 35.40 3.03
C CYS A 25 28.86 36.83 3.58
N ARG A 26 29.94 37.59 3.39
CA ARG A 26 30.10 39.00 3.83
C ARG A 26 29.96 39.25 5.34
N VAL A 27 29.91 38.21 6.17
CA VAL A 27 29.90 38.35 7.63
C VAL A 27 31.25 38.85 8.14
N ILE A 28 31.22 39.56 9.27
CA ILE A 28 32.36 40.31 9.79
C ILE A 28 32.92 39.60 11.03
N PHE A 29 34.24 39.58 11.16
CA PHE A 29 34.95 38.99 12.29
C PHE A 29 35.82 40.03 12.99
N HIS A 30 36.09 39.84 14.29
CA HIS A 30 37.14 40.61 14.94
C HIS A 30 38.50 40.25 14.35
N LEU A 31 39.45 41.19 14.48
CA LEU A 31 40.86 41.00 14.11
C LEU A 31 41.60 40.06 15.08
N GLU A 32 41.01 39.62 16.19
CA GLU A 32 41.69 38.61 17.02
C GLU A 32 41.72 37.25 16.31
N GLU A 33 42.83 36.54 16.48
CA GLU A 33 43.04 35.18 15.94
C GLU A 33 41.94 34.21 16.41
N LYS A 34 41.40 34.41 17.63
CA LYS A 34 40.28 33.60 18.17
C LYS A 34 38.99 33.73 17.35
N CYS A 35 38.78 34.85 16.67
CA CYS A 35 37.57 35.12 15.91
C CYS A 35 37.76 34.83 14.43
N SER A 36 38.85 35.33 13.84
CA SER A 36 39.11 35.23 12.40
C SER A 36 39.97 34.04 11.98
N GLY A 37 40.74 33.46 12.92
CA GLY A 37 41.76 32.45 12.61
C GLY A 37 42.97 32.97 11.84
N LEU A 38 43.07 34.28 11.61
CA LEU A 38 44.13 34.89 10.80
C LEU A 38 45.30 35.32 11.68
N CYS A 39 46.52 35.02 11.25
CA CYS A 39 47.73 35.58 11.85
C CYS A 39 47.94 37.05 11.43
N ALA A 40 48.82 37.77 12.13
CA ALA A 40 49.02 39.20 11.90
C ALA A 40 49.45 39.56 10.46
N SER A 41 50.22 38.69 9.78
CA SER A 41 50.60 38.90 8.37
C SER A 41 49.42 38.75 7.42
N GLU A 42 48.54 37.78 7.65
CA GLU A 42 47.33 37.56 6.83
C GLU A 42 46.33 38.68 7.03
N GLN A 43 46.15 39.14 8.26
CA GLN A 43 45.28 40.29 8.56
C GLN A 43 45.73 41.54 7.78
N ARG A 44 47.04 41.83 7.77
CA ARG A 44 47.57 42.94 6.96
C ARG A 44 47.30 42.74 5.47
N ALA A 45 47.46 41.53 4.95
CA ALA A 45 47.20 41.24 3.54
C ALA A 45 45.72 41.42 3.14
N ILE A 46 44.78 41.09 4.02
CA ILE A 46 43.33 41.15 3.76
C ILE A 46 42.77 42.57 3.87
N VAL A 47 43.37 43.43 4.71
CA VAL A 47 42.94 44.83 4.94
C VAL A 47 43.37 45.78 3.81
N VAL A 48 44.39 45.42 3.02
CA VAL A 48 44.85 46.25 1.89
C VAL A 48 43.81 46.25 0.75
N GLN A 49 43.47 47.44 0.24
CA GLN A 49 42.40 47.65 -0.77
C GLN A 49 42.58 46.87 -2.09
N LYS A 50 43.80 46.42 -2.41
CA LYS A 50 44.13 45.57 -3.57
C LYS A 50 44.53 44.17 -3.14
N ARG A 51 43.67 43.50 -2.36
CA ARG A 51 43.98 42.15 -1.87
C ARG A 51 43.91 41.11 -2.99
N ILE A 52 44.96 40.27 -3.05
CA ILE A 52 45.00 39.06 -3.87
C ILE A 52 44.45 37.86 -3.09
N MET A 53 44.57 37.91 -1.75
CA MET A 53 44.12 36.85 -0.85
C MET A 53 42.64 37.00 -0.51
N LEU A 54 41.87 35.94 -0.74
CA LEU A 54 40.47 35.83 -0.33
C LEU A 54 40.40 35.27 1.10
N PHE A 55 39.44 35.78 1.88
CA PHE A 55 39.14 35.29 3.21
C PHE A 55 37.77 34.61 3.22
N PHE A 56 37.72 33.36 3.67
CA PHE A 56 36.48 32.63 3.87
C PHE A 56 36.36 32.22 5.32
N CYS A 57 35.17 32.36 5.90
CA CYS A 57 34.91 31.82 7.23
C CYS A 57 34.87 30.29 7.21
N ASP A 58 35.04 29.67 8.38
CA ASP A 58 35.00 28.21 8.57
C ASP A 58 33.80 27.57 7.86
N ASP A 59 32.61 28.15 7.99
CA ASP A 59 31.37 27.61 7.40
C ASP A 59 31.39 27.65 5.87
N CYS A 60 31.90 28.74 5.28
CA CYS A 60 32.06 28.85 3.83
C CYS A 60 33.11 27.85 3.34
N VAL A 61 34.25 27.71 4.02
CA VAL A 61 35.29 26.72 3.67
C VAL A 61 34.72 25.30 3.71
N LEU A 62 33.97 24.97 4.77
CA LEU A 62 33.31 23.66 4.91
C LEU A 62 32.27 23.45 3.81
N SER A 63 31.53 24.49 3.43
CA SER A 63 30.56 24.43 2.33
C SER A 63 31.24 24.17 0.99
N PHE A 64 32.34 24.87 0.68
CA PHE A 64 33.11 24.63 -0.54
C PHE A 64 33.70 23.21 -0.59
N LYS A 65 34.14 22.65 0.53
CA LYS A 65 34.59 21.25 0.61
C LYS A 65 33.50 20.23 0.28
N LYS A 66 32.22 20.56 0.51
CA LYS A 66 31.08 19.70 0.20
C LYS A 66 30.64 19.77 -1.25
N ILE A 67 30.99 20.82 -2.00
CA ILE A 67 30.54 21.01 -3.39
C ILE A 67 30.98 19.84 -4.29
N PRO A 68 32.26 19.41 -4.32
CA PRO A 68 32.66 18.29 -5.17
C PRO A 68 31.91 16.98 -4.86
N LEU A 69 31.61 16.74 -3.58
CA LEU A 69 30.84 15.56 -3.15
C LEU A 69 29.40 15.62 -3.67
N LEU A 70 28.77 16.79 -3.63
CA LEU A 70 27.43 16.99 -4.18
C LEU A 70 27.45 16.84 -5.70
N THR A 71 28.44 17.41 -6.40
CA THR A 71 28.61 17.25 -7.85
C THR A 71 28.72 15.78 -8.24
N ASN A 72 29.52 14.99 -7.52
CA ASN A 72 29.64 13.55 -7.78
C ASN A 72 28.32 12.80 -7.57
N LYS A 73 27.55 13.16 -6.54
CA LYS A 73 26.22 12.59 -6.31
C LYS A 73 25.23 12.96 -7.42
N PHE A 74 25.29 14.19 -7.93
CA PHE A 74 24.46 14.59 -9.08
C PHE A 74 24.79 13.76 -10.33
N ILE A 75 26.07 13.57 -10.64
CA ILE A 75 26.50 12.72 -11.77
C ILE A 75 25.97 11.28 -11.62
N GLN A 76 26.09 10.69 -10.43
CA GLN A 76 25.57 9.34 -10.17
C GLN A 76 24.05 9.24 -10.33
N LEU A 77 23.31 10.26 -9.86
CA LEU A 77 21.85 10.29 -10.03
C LEU A 77 21.46 10.45 -11.51
N GLU A 78 22.19 11.25 -12.27
CA GLU A 78 21.95 11.39 -13.72
C GLU A 78 22.19 10.06 -14.46
N GLU A 79 23.24 9.32 -14.09
CA GLU A 79 23.51 7.97 -14.63
C GLU A 79 22.38 6.98 -14.27
N GLN A 80 21.91 6.99 -13.02
CA GLN A 80 20.79 6.14 -12.59
C GLN A 80 19.50 6.47 -13.34
N ILE A 81 19.18 7.76 -13.50
CA ILE A 81 18.01 8.20 -14.27
C ILE A 81 18.12 7.75 -15.72
N LYS A 82 19.32 7.82 -16.31
CA LYS A 82 19.56 7.37 -17.67
C LYS A 82 19.34 5.85 -17.80
N SER A 83 19.91 5.06 -16.89
CA SER A 83 19.72 3.59 -16.85
C SER A 83 18.23 3.22 -16.74
N LEU A 84 17.51 3.83 -15.81
CA LEU A 84 16.07 3.57 -15.63
C LEU A 84 15.25 3.95 -16.85
N LYS A 85 15.60 5.05 -17.53
CA LYS A 85 14.93 5.42 -18.79
C LYS A 85 15.17 4.39 -19.88
N GLU A 86 16.39 3.87 -19.99
CA GLU A 86 16.73 2.80 -20.95
C GLU A 86 15.94 1.52 -20.63
N GLU A 87 15.86 1.11 -19.37
CA GLU A 87 15.05 -0.04 -18.93
C GLU A 87 13.55 0.12 -19.26
N ILE A 88 13.00 1.32 -19.01
CA ILE A 88 11.60 1.62 -19.35
C ILE A 88 11.38 1.51 -20.87
N GLU A 89 12.29 2.02 -21.69
CA GLU A 89 12.17 1.91 -23.14
C GLU A 89 12.27 0.45 -23.62
N VAL A 90 13.13 -0.38 -23.01
CA VAL A 90 13.17 -1.83 -23.28
C VAL A 90 11.85 -2.50 -22.90
N ILE A 91 11.30 -2.21 -21.71
CA ILE A 91 10.01 -2.76 -21.28
C ILE A 91 8.88 -2.33 -22.21
N LYS A 92 8.87 -1.07 -22.65
CA LYS A 92 7.88 -0.59 -23.63
C LYS A 92 8.02 -1.31 -24.95
N GLN A 93 9.23 -1.50 -25.47
CA GLN A 93 9.46 -2.22 -26.71
C GLN A 93 9.01 -3.68 -26.60
N ASN A 94 9.29 -4.34 -25.48
CA ASN A 94 8.85 -5.71 -25.21
C ASN A 94 7.31 -5.81 -25.08
N ASN A 95 6.66 -4.81 -24.47
CA ASN A 95 5.20 -4.75 -24.35
C ASN A 95 4.48 -4.26 -25.63
N LEU A 96 5.22 -3.71 -26.60
CA LEU A 96 4.69 -3.31 -27.91
C LEU A 96 4.70 -4.45 -28.93
N GLN A 97 5.24 -5.62 -28.58
CA GLN A 97 4.69 -6.85 -29.14
C GLN A 97 3.41 -7.12 -28.37
N PRO A 98 2.21 -6.93 -28.96
CA PRO A 98 1.02 -7.50 -28.40
C PRO A 98 1.20 -9.01 -28.51
N ASP A 99 1.82 -9.61 -27.49
CA ASP A 99 1.50 -10.99 -27.17
C ASP A 99 -0.01 -10.99 -27.07
N THR A 100 -0.61 -11.71 -28.02
CA THR A 100 -2.02 -12.06 -28.15
C THR A 100 -2.51 -12.89 -26.97
N SER A 101 -1.99 -12.61 -25.76
CA SER A 101 -2.62 -12.90 -24.49
C SER A 101 -3.90 -12.09 -24.38
N ASP A 102 -4.90 -12.65 -25.05
CA ASP A 102 -6.31 -12.33 -25.00
C ASP A 102 -6.67 -11.54 -23.72
N PRO A 103 -7.00 -10.24 -23.81
CA PRO A 103 -7.42 -9.46 -22.64
C PRO A 103 -8.58 -10.12 -21.89
N ALA A 104 -9.35 -11.00 -22.55
CA ALA A 104 -10.35 -11.82 -21.90
C ALA A 104 -9.79 -12.76 -20.81
N ARG A 105 -8.50 -13.13 -20.85
CA ARG A 105 -7.86 -13.96 -19.81
C ARG A 105 -7.67 -13.21 -18.50
N PHE A 106 -7.22 -11.96 -18.54
CA PHE A 106 -7.08 -11.16 -17.31
C PHE A 106 -8.43 -10.82 -16.71
N ASP A 107 -9.38 -10.43 -17.56
CA ASP A 107 -10.75 -10.17 -17.11
C ASP A 107 -11.40 -11.43 -16.53
N SER A 108 -11.13 -12.61 -17.09
CA SER A 108 -11.59 -13.90 -16.55
C SER A 108 -11.06 -14.17 -15.14
N VAL A 109 -9.76 -13.95 -14.90
CA VAL A 109 -9.16 -14.14 -13.56
C VAL A 109 -9.73 -13.13 -12.56
N ILE A 110 -9.91 -11.88 -12.96
CA ILE A 110 -10.48 -10.84 -12.09
C ILE A 110 -11.94 -11.18 -11.73
N LEU A 111 -12.75 -11.56 -12.72
CA LEU A 111 -14.14 -11.97 -12.51
C LEU A 111 -14.24 -13.20 -11.61
N GLU A 112 -13.36 -14.19 -11.78
CA GLU A 112 -13.30 -15.37 -10.94
C GLU A 112 -12.99 -15.02 -9.48
N ILE A 113 -11.99 -14.16 -9.25
CA ILE A 113 -11.62 -13.71 -7.90
C ILE A 113 -12.80 -12.99 -7.23
N GLN A 114 -13.48 -12.12 -7.98
CA GLN A 114 -14.66 -11.44 -7.47
C GLN A 114 -15.79 -12.42 -7.12
N GLU A 115 -16.05 -13.40 -7.99
CA GLU A 115 -17.07 -14.43 -7.75
C GLU A 115 -16.76 -15.29 -6.52
N ARG A 116 -15.49 -15.64 -6.29
CA ARG A 116 -15.05 -16.35 -5.09
C ARG A 116 -15.25 -15.50 -3.83
N ALA A 117 -14.94 -14.21 -3.89
CA ALA A 117 -15.13 -13.29 -2.77
C ALA A 117 -16.63 -13.13 -2.42
N GLU A 118 -17.50 -13.08 -3.42
CA GLU A 118 -18.95 -13.02 -3.23
C GLU A 118 -19.52 -14.32 -2.63
N ARG A 119 -18.97 -15.48 -3.02
CA ARG A 119 -19.40 -16.81 -2.53
C ARG A 119 -18.73 -17.25 -1.23
N ALA A 120 -17.70 -16.57 -0.76
CA ALA A 120 -16.94 -16.95 0.44
C ALA A 120 -17.79 -16.99 1.73
N ASN A 121 -18.92 -16.27 1.74
CA ASN A 121 -19.86 -16.20 2.87
C ASN A 121 -21.12 -17.06 2.65
N ASN A 122 -21.11 -17.92 1.62
CA ASN A 122 -22.22 -18.84 1.35
C ASN A 122 -21.91 -20.18 2.00
N LEU A 123 -22.84 -20.69 2.82
CA LEU A 123 -22.74 -22.02 3.42
C LEU A 123 -23.69 -22.98 2.69
N MET A 124 -23.17 -24.10 2.20
CA MET A 124 -23.96 -25.18 1.59
C MET A 124 -24.12 -26.31 2.59
N VAL A 125 -25.36 -26.71 2.86
CA VAL A 125 -25.70 -27.80 3.79
C VAL A 125 -26.45 -28.90 3.03
N TYR A 126 -26.00 -30.13 3.21
CA TYR A 126 -26.53 -31.33 2.56
C TYR A 126 -27.28 -32.20 3.58
N GLY A 127 -28.18 -33.06 3.10
CA GLY A 127 -28.92 -33.99 3.96
C GLY A 127 -29.98 -33.34 4.84
N VAL A 128 -30.43 -32.12 4.51
CA VAL A 128 -31.49 -31.43 5.26
C VAL A 128 -32.85 -31.99 4.83
N PRO A 129 -33.64 -32.61 5.74
CA PRO A 129 -34.95 -33.17 5.40
C PRO A 129 -35.87 -32.13 4.74
N GLU A 130 -36.66 -32.54 3.75
CA GLU A 130 -37.58 -31.62 3.07
C GLU A 130 -38.81 -31.29 3.92
N SER A 131 -39.14 -30.00 4.02
CA SER A 131 -40.40 -29.57 4.63
C SER A 131 -41.59 -30.02 3.78
N ARG A 132 -42.63 -30.51 4.46
CA ARG A 132 -43.91 -30.90 3.84
C ARG A 132 -44.89 -29.74 3.69
N SER A 133 -44.52 -28.54 4.13
CA SER A 133 -45.38 -27.37 4.00
C SER A 133 -45.49 -26.94 2.55
N GLY A 134 -46.71 -26.63 2.10
CA GLY A 134 -46.93 -25.98 0.80
C GLY A 134 -46.62 -24.48 0.82
N ASP A 135 -46.48 -23.86 2.00
CA ASP A 135 -46.18 -22.44 2.14
C ASP A 135 -44.68 -22.17 2.23
N LEU A 136 -44.19 -21.23 1.42
CA LEU A 136 -42.76 -20.89 1.32
C LEU A 136 -42.20 -20.35 2.64
N GLN A 137 -42.95 -19.51 3.36
CA GLN A 137 -42.47 -18.92 4.61
C GLN A 137 -42.32 -20.00 5.67
N GLN A 138 -43.31 -20.89 5.79
CA GLN A 138 -43.23 -22.02 6.70
C GLN A 138 -42.08 -22.97 6.34
N ARG A 139 -41.82 -23.24 5.05
CA ARG A 139 -40.65 -24.04 4.62
C ARG A 139 -39.33 -23.41 5.06
N VAL A 140 -39.18 -22.09 4.94
CA VAL A 140 -37.98 -21.37 5.40
C VAL A 140 -37.81 -21.48 6.92
N VAL A 141 -38.90 -21.43 7.68
CA VAL A 141 -38.89 -21.61 9.14
C VAL A 141 -38.48 -23.04 9.52
N ASP A 142 -39.03 -24.04 8.84
CA ASP A 142 -38.69 -25.44 9.04
C ASP A 142 -37.21 -25.70 8.73
N ASP A 143 -36.70 -25.15 7.62
CA ASP A 143 -35.30 -25.25 7.21
C ASP A 143 -34.37 -24.57 8.22
N LYS A 144 -34.70 -23.34 8.66
CA LYS A 144 -33.93 -22.66 9.73
C LYS A 144 -33.89 -23.47 11.02
N THR A 145 -35.02 -24.09 11.39
CA THR A 145 -35.13 -24.93 12.59
C THR A 145 -34.26 -26.18 12.46
N ALA A 146 -34.29 -26.84 11.29
CA ALA A 146 -33.45 -28.00 11.00
C ALA A 146 -31.94 -27.66 10.99
N LEU A 147 -31.60 -26.43 10.63
CA LEU A 147 -30.22 -25.97 10.51
C LEU A 147 -29.64 -25.44 11.83
N SER A 148 -30.46 -25.13 12.83
CA SER A 148 -30.01 -24.66 14.17
C SER A 148 -28.86 -25.48 14.74
N PRO A 149 -28.96 -26.81 14.90
CA PRO A 149 -27.89 -27.58 15.53
C PRO A 149 -26.58 -27.52 14.74
N VAL A 150 -26.66 -27.47 13.40
CA VAL A 150 -25.48 -27.38 12.53
C VAL A 150 -24.82 -26.00 12.67
N LEU A 151 -25.61 -24.93 12.76
CA LEU A 151 -25.12 -23.56 12.96
C LEU A 151 -24.49 -23.39 14.36
N ASP A 152 -25.10 -23.97 15.38
CA ASP A 152 -24.59 -23.95 16.75
C ASP A 152 -23.24 -24.68 16.86
N ASP A 153 -23.09 -25.83 16.19
CA ASP A 153 -21.85 -26.62 16.17
C ASP A 153 -20.67 -25.88 15.52
N ILE A 154 -20.94 -25.01 14.53
CA ILE A 154 -19.93 -24.16 13.87
C ILE A 154 -19.75 -22.79 14.54
N GLY A 155 -20.54 -22.50 15.59
CA GLY A 155 -20.45 -21.26 16.37
C GLY A 155 -21.02 -20.03 15.66
N LEU A 156 -22.06 -20.21 14.83
CA LEU A 156 -22.77 -19.13 14.15
C LEU A 156 -24.16 -18.92 14.78
N ASP A 157 -24.56 -17.66 14.96
CA ASP A 157 -25.90 -17.34 15.42
C ASP A 157 -26.88 -17.45 14.24
N GLN A 158 -28.09 -17.97 14.49
CA GLN A 158 -29.17 -17.97 13.49
C GLN A 158 -29.49 -16.56 12.97
N ASN A 159 -29.25 -15.52 13.77
CA ASN A 159 -29.43 -14.12 13.39
C ASN A 159 -28.43 -13.65 12.32
N ASP A 160 -27.28 -14.32 12.19
CA ASP A 160 -26.29 -14.01 11.15
C ASP A 160 -26.71 -14.54 9.77
N VAL A 161 -27.70 -15.43 9.72
CA VAL A 161 -28.23 -16.03 8.50
C VAL A 161 -29.29 -15.12 7.86
N VAL A 162 -28.89 -14.43 6.79
CA VAL A 162 -29.75 -13.46 6.09
C VAL A 162 -30.74 -14.13 5.17
N ARG A 163 -30.36 -15.22 4.50
CA ARG A 163 -31.23 -15.90 3.54
C ARG A 163 -30.98 -17.39 3.55
N VAL A 164 -32.06 -18.16 3.50
CA VAL A 164 -32.04 -19.62 3.27
C VAL A 164 -32.66 -19.89 1.90
N LEU A 165 -31.95 -20.65 1.07
CA LEU A 165 -32.41 -21.04 -0.26
C LEU A 165 -32.18 -22.52 -0.50
N ARG A 166 -33.16 -23.23 -1.05
CA ARG A 166 -32.93 -24.57 -1.57
C ARG A 166 -32.38 -24.51 -2.99
N VAL A 167 -31.30 -25.23 -3.24
CA VAL A 167 -30.70 -25.35 -4.58
C VAL A 167 -31.31 -26.55 -5.28
N GLY A 168 -31.66 -26.40 -6.55
CA GLY A 168 -32.21 -27.48 -7.39
C GLY A 168 -33.74 -27.46 -7.55
N GLN A 169 -34.47 -26.76 -6.69
CA GLN A 169 -35.91 -26.60 -6.89
C GLN A 169 -36.15 -25.42 -7.84
N LEU A 170 -36.52 -25.73 -9.09
CA LEU A 170 -37.07 -24.76 -10.02
C LEU A 170 -38.39 -24.25 -9.45
N SER A 171 -38.34 -23.17 -8.66
CA SER A 171 -39.55 -22.43 -8.36
C SER A 171 -40.06 -21.84 -9.68
N GLU A 172 -41.22 -22.29 -10.16
CA GLU A 172 -41.90 -21.73 -11.35
C GLU A 172 -42.25 -20.23 -11.19
N VAL A 173 -42.00 -19.67 -10.02
CA VAL A 173 -42.37 -18.31 -9.63
C VAL A 173 -41.11 -17.44 -9.61
N GLU A 174 -40.82 -16.80 -10.75
CA GLU A 174 -40.22 -15.47 -10.94
C GLU A 174 -39.28 -15.38 -12.17
N ASN A 175 -39.91 -15.31 -13.34
CA ASN A 175 -39.26 -15.02 -14.63
C ASN A 175 -38.69 -13.61 -14.80
N ASN A 176 -38.49 -12.83 -13.73
CA ASN A 176 -38.16 -11.41 -13.89
C ASN A 176 -36.80 -10.94 -13.37
N ASN A 177 -35.95 -11.77 -12.74
CA ASN A 177 -34.58 -11.34 -12.40
C ASN A 177 -33.58 -12.48 -12.09
N MET A 178 -33.74 -13.68 -12.66
CA MET A 178 -32.65 -14.67 -12.65
C MET A 178 -31.54 -14.23 -13.61
N LYS A 179 -30.52 -13.54 -13.08
CA LYS A 179 -29.20 -13.59 -13.69
C LYS A 179 -28.80 -15.07 -13.70
N ASN A 180 -28.79 -15.67 -14.89
CA ASN A 180 -28.30 -17.02 -15.14
C ASN A 180 -26.95 -17.17 -14.44
N PHE A 181 -26.89 -17.94 -13.35
CA PHE A 181 -25.63 -18.54 -12.94
C PHE A 181 -25.26 -19.48 -14.08
N GLY A 182 -24.26 -19.05 -14.86
CA GLY A 182 -23.86 -19.73 -16.08
C GLY A 182 -23.63 -21.21 -15.82
N ASN A 183 -24.20 -22.04 -16.69
CA ASN A 183 -23.90 -23.46 -16.80
C ASN A 183 -22.38 -23.67 -16.83
N GLN A 184 -21.79 -24.02 -15.69
CA GLN A 184 -20.53 -24.76 -15.68
C GLN A 184 -20.88 -26.25 -15.68
N PRO A 185 -20.17 -27.08 -16.47
CA PRO A 185 -20.35 -28.51 -16.44
C PRO A 185 -20.02 -29.02 -15.04
N THR A 186 -20.96 -29.73 -14.44
CA THR A 186 -20.78 -30.47 -13.19
C THR A 186 -19.66 -31.48 -13.40
N LYS A 187 -18.47 -31.16 -12.88
CA LYS A 187 -17.46 -32.18 -12.59
C LYS A 187 -18.00 -33.02 -11.45
N THR A 188 -18.48 -34.21 -11.79
CA THR A 188 -18.76 -35.29 -10.86
C THR A 188 -17.43 -35.78 -10.28
N GLU A 189 -16.93 -35.11 -9.25
CA GLU A 189 -15.90 -35.67 -8.38
C GLU A 189 -16.60 -36.31 -7.18
N LEU A 190 -16.54 -37.64 -7.17
CA LEU A 190 -16.89 -38.52 -6.06
C LEU A 190 -16.22 -38.00 -4.77
N PHE A 191 -17.03 -37.48 -3.85
CA PHE A 191 -16.68 -37.49 -2.44
C PHE A 191 -17.37 -38.70 -1.82
N ASP A 192 -16.57 -39.72 -1.52
CA ASP A 192 -17.00 -40.91 -0.81
C ASP A 192 -17.61 -40.53 0.56
N ASN A 193 -18.78 -41.09 0.80
CA ASN A 193 -19.50 -41.07 2.07
C ASN A 193 -18.60 -41.55 3.22
N THR A 194 -18.11 -40.62 4.05
CA THR A 194 -17.72 -40.89 5.45
C THR A 194 -17.74 -39.59 6.27
N VAL A 195 -18.93 -39.15 6.68
CA VAL A 195 -19.05 -38.15 7.74
C VAL A 195 -18.91 -38.86 9.09
N SER A 196 -17.68 -38.96 9.59
CA SER A 196 -17.42 -39.31 10.99
C SER A 196 -16.24 -38.56 11.64
N HIS A 197 -15.70 -37.53 10.99
CA HIS A 197 -14.72 -36.65 11.63
C HIS A 197 -14.81 -35.24 11.04
N ILE A 198 -15.64 -34.39 11.66
CA ILE A 198 -15.53 -32.94 11.48
C ILE A 198 -14.29 -32.53 12.28
N SER A 199 -13.17 -32.37 11.58
CA SER A 199 -11.98 -31.72 12.11
C SER A 199 -12.35 -30.27 12.46
N LYS A 200 -12.04 -29.86 13.70
CA LYS A 200 -12.23 -28.50 14.19
C LYS A 200 -11.47 -27.50 13.33
N PHE A 201 -12.13 -26.91 12.33
CA PHE A 201 -11.67 -25.69 11.67
C PHE A 201 -12.27 -24.49 12.39
N SER A 202 -11.41 -23.73 13.07
CA SER A 202 -11.79 -22.47 13.72
C SER A 202 -11.89 -21.37 12.67
N TRP A 203 -13.11 -21.06 12.23
CA TRP A 203 -13.40 -19.87 11.43
C TRP A 203 -13.61 -18.68 12.36
N LYS A 204 -12.77 -17.65 12.26
CA LYS A 204 -13.03 -16.35 12.89
C LYS A 204 -13.33 -15.35 11.78
N THR A 205 -14.59 -14.96 11.64
CA THR A 205 -14.97 -13.80 10.84
C THR A 205 -14.82 -12.55 11.72
N SER A 206 -13.82 -11.71 11.42
CA SER A 206 -13.54 -10.48 12.18
C SER A 206 -14.40 -9.29 11.76
N GLU A 207 -15.34 -9.48 10.85
CA GLU A 207 -16.18 -8.41 10.29
C GLU A 207 -17.61 -8.92 10.23
N GLY A 208 -18.55 -8.20 10.87
CA GLY A 208 -19.98 -8.53 10.95
C GLY A 208 -20.67 -8.54 9.59
N LYS A 209 -20.35 -9.55 8.79
CA LYS A 209 -20.89 -9.77 7.45
C LYS A 209 -21.98 -10.85 7.52
N ASN A 210 -23.10 -10.50 6.93
CA ASN A 210 -24.28 -11.29 6.72
C ASN A 210 -24.02 -12.57 5.90
N LEU A 211 -24.48 -13.73 6.37
CA LEU A 211 -24.30 -15.05 5.72
C LEU A 211 -25.52 -15.43 4.87
N LYS A 212 -25.29 -16.19 3.79
CA LYS A 212 -26.34 -16.82 2.99
C LYS A 212 -26.22 -18.34 3.09
N LEU A 213 -27.32 -19.01 3.37
CA LEU A 213 -27.39 -20.44 3.57
C LEU A 213 -28.12 -21.10 2.40
N PHE A 214 -27.52 -22.16 1.86
CA PHE A 214 -28.08 -22.94 0.76
C PHE A 214 -28.25 -24.39 1.21
N ALA A 215 -29.45 -24.95 1.04
CA ALA A 215 -29.74 -26.35 1.32
C ALA A 215 -29.89 -27.14 0.01
N CYS A 216 -29.17 -28.24 -0.15
CA CYS A 216 -29.24 -29.08 -1.35
C CYS A 216 -30.07 -30.35 -1.10
N GLN A 217 -30.80 -30.81 -2.11
CA GLN A 217 -31.52 -32.08 -2.09
C GLN A 217 -30.55 -33.26 -2.28
N GLU A 218 -30.83 -34.37 -1.60
CA GLU A 218 -30.31 -35.68 -1.98
C GLU A 218 -31.30 -36.32 -2.97
N GLU A 219 -30.81 -36.71 -4.15
CA GLU A 219 -31.55 -37.58 -5.06
C GLU A 219 -31.57 -38.99 -4.46
N ASN A 220 -32.75 -39.46 -4.03
CA ASN A 220 -33.02 -40.85 -3.67
C ASN A 220 -33.56 -41.63 -4.88
#